data_AF-A0A9X1P6L3-F1
#
_entry.id   AF-A0A9X1P6L3-F1
#
_cell.length_a   1.000
_cell.length_b   1.000
_cell.length_c   1.000
_cell.angle_alpha   90.00
_cell.angle_beta   90.00
_cell.angle_gamma   90.00
#
_symmetry.space_group_name_H-M   'P 1'
#
loop_
_entity.id
_entity.type
_entity.pdbx_description
1 polymer ?
#
loop_
_entity_poly.entity_id
_entity_poly.type
_entity_poly.pdbx_seq_one_letter_code
_entity_poly.pdbx_strand_id
1 'polypeptide(L)'
;MDVPNYLRDEIKAYFPESSELQLSSAFANHRRFNFYFEIAPQQRFLLYLSWDGDYDRFTFKSLEFSSEEVLRALADAYPEKGSRIFNMGQPRSTVSFESRGGGRLSALEFKGIIHCDISAGEISGRELMECVDPLK
;
A
#
# COMPACT_ATOMS: atom_id res chain seq x y z
N MET A 1 -8.63 -0.28 -17.77
CA MET A 1 -7.37 0.15 -17.13
C MET A 1 -7.20 -0.72 -15.90
N ASP A 2 -6.06 -1.35 -15.72
CA ASP A 2 -5.79 -2.23 -14.57
C ASP A 2 -5.48 -1.35 -13.35
N VAL A 3 -6.42 -1.25 -12.39
CA VAL A 3 -6.35 -0.35 -11.24
C VAL A 3 -5.09 -0.59 -10.40
N PRO A 4 -4.71 -1.84 -10.08
CA PRO A 4 -3.40 -2.15 -9.50
C PRO A 4 -2.21 -1.50 -10.22
N ASN A 5 -2.17 -1.49 -11.55
CA ASN A 5 -1.05 -0.88 -12.29
C ASN A 5 -1.08 0.64 -12.21
N TYR A 6 -2.28 1.24 -12.32
CA TYR A 6 -2.44 2.67 -12.07
C TYR A 6 -1.91 3.08 -10.69
N LEU A 7 -2.25 2.33 -9.64
CA LEU A 7 -1.80 2.60 -8.27
C LEU A 7 -0.29 2.37 -8.10
N ARG A 8 0.30 1.37 -8.77
CA ARG A 8 1.76 1.19 -8.82
C ARG A 8 2.46 2.40 -9.41
N ASP A 9 1.94 2.92 -10.51
CA ASP A 9 2.51 4.09 -11.18
C ASP A 9 2.42 5.33 -10.28
N GLU A 10 1.30 5.54 -9.59
CA GLU A 10 1.13 6.63 -8.61
C GLU A 10 2.07 6.49 -7.41
N ILE A 11 2.24 5.28 -6.86
CA ILE A 11 3.21 5.00 -5.79
C ILE A 11 4.62 5.33 -6.25
N LYS A 12 5.00 4.90 -7.46
CA LYS A 12 6.35 5.14 -7.99
C LYS A 12 6.59 6.62 -8.31
N ALA A 13 5.58 7.32 -8.79
CA ALA A 13 5.65 8.76 -9.06
C ALA A 13 5.80 9.58 -7.77
N TYR A 14 5.09 9.20 -6.70
CA TYR A 14 5.13 9.92 -5.42
C TYR A 14 6.33 9.52 -4.54
N PHE A 15 6.70 8.23 -4.53
CA PHE A 15 7.87 7.68 -3.85
C PHE A 15 8.86 7.11 -4.88
N PRO A 16 9.78 7.94 -5.44
CA PRO A 16 10.65 7.51 -6.53
C PRO A 16 11.57 6.33 -6.18
N GLU A 17 11.94 6.19 -4.90
CA GLU A 17 12.79 5.11 -4.41
C GLU A 17 12.01 3.82 -4.10
N SER A 18 10.68 3.85 -4.20
CA SER A 18 9.86 2.71 -3.81
C SER A 18 10.07 1.49 -4.70
N SER A 19 9.89 0.32 -4.10
CA SER A 19 9.98 -0.99 -4.77
C SER A 19 8.85 -1.89 -4.29
N GLU A 20 8.24 -2.67 -5.20
CA GLU A 20 7.26 -3.68 -4.80
C GLU A 20 7.97 -4.96 -4.38
N LEU A 21 7.68 -5.44 -3.17
CA LEU A 21 8.17 -6.73 -2.68
C LEU A 21 7.54 -7.88 -3.48
N GLN A 22 8.40 -8.79 -3.93
CA GLN A 22 8.01 -9.93 -4.75
C GLN A 22 7.97 -11.22 -3.92
N LEU A 23 6.94 -12.03 -4.14
CA LEU A 23 6.92 -13.40 -3.64
C LEU A 23 7.88 -14.25 -4.49
N SER A 24 8.29 -15.41 -3.96
CA SER A 24 9.02 -16.38 -4.77
C SER A 24 8.23 -16.80 -6.01
N SER A 25 8.95 -17.27 -7.03
CA SER A 25 8.38 -17.72 -8.31
C SER A 25 7.32 -18.82 -8.15
N ALA A 26 7.37 -19.59 -7.06
CA ALA A 26 6.35 -20.57 -6.70
C ALA A 26 4.95 -19.95 -6.54
N PHE A 27 4.86 -18.68 -6.16
CA PHE A 27 3.60 -17.95 -6.00
C PHE A 27 3.28 -16.98 -7.15
N ALA A 28 4.17 -16.85 -8.15
CA ALA A 28 4.02 -15.88 -9.23
C ALA A 28 2.76 -16.10 -10.09
N ASN A 29 2.29 -17.35 -10.19
CA ASN A 29 1.13 -17.71 -10.99
C ASN A 29 -0.21 -17.60 -10.22
N HIS A 30 -0.19 -17.28 -8.92
CA HIS A 30 -1.39 -17.14 -8.13
C HIS A 30 -1.92 -15.71 -8.20
N ARG A 31 -3.24 -15.55 -8.31
CA ARG A 31 -3.89 -14.24 -8.24
C ARG A 31 -3.57 -13.60 -6.89
N ARG A 32 -2.95 -12.42 -6.93
CA ARG A 32 -2.58 -11.64 -5.73
C ARG A 32 -3.62 -10.58 -5.46
N PHE A 33 -3.96 -10.46 -4.18
CA PHE A 33 -4.88 -9.45 -3.65
C PHE A 33 -4.19 -8.48 -2.71
N ASN A 34 -2.92 -8.74 -2.37
CA ASN A 34 -2.13 -7.96 -1.43
C ASN A 34 -0.76 -7.67 -2.03
N PHE A 35 -0.39 -6.40 -2.01
CA PHE A 35 0.85 -5.87 -2.56
C PHE A 35 1.54 -5.06 -1.46
N TYR A 36 2.86 -5.21 -1.36
CA TYR A 36 3.67 -4.58 -0.33
C TYR A 36 4.77 -3.79 -1.01
N PHE A 37 5.00 -2.55 -0.57
CA PHE A 37 6.00 -1.69 -1.16
C PHE A 37 6.89 -1.08 -0.09
N GLU A 38 8.20 -1.21 -0.27
CA GLU A 38 9.16 -0.38 0.45
C GLU A 38 9.04 1.04 -0.10
N ILE A 39 9.02 2.03 0.79
CA ILE A 39 8.90 3.45 0.42
C ILE A 39 10.26 3.98 -0.04
N ALA A 40 11.28 3.69 0.76
CA ALA A 40 12.67 4.01 0.54
C ALA A 40 13.54 3.05 1.38
N PRO A 41 14.84 2.90 1.06
CA PRO A 41 15.76 2.17 1.91
C PRO A 41 15.81 2.75 3.32
N GLN A 42 16.12 1.88 4.28
CA GLN A 42 16.38 2.27 5.67
C GLN A 42 15.19 2.93 6.40
N GLN A 43 13.96 2.62 5.96
CA GLN A 43 12.75 3.07 6.62
C GLN A 43 12.13 1.95 7.46
N ARG A 44 11.36 2.32 8.49
CA ARG A 44 10.55 1.39 9.29
C ARG A 44 9.09 1.30 8.83
N PHE A 45 8.82 1.80 7.63
CA PHE A 45 7.47 1.93 7.08
C PHE A 45 7.33 1.12 5.80
N LEU A 46 6.20 0.42 5.67
CA LEU A 46 5.85 -0.39 4.50
C LEU A 46 4.47 0.01 4.03
N LEU A 47 4.32 0.26 2.73
CA LEU A 47 3.00 0.45 2.14
C LEU A 47 2.37 -0.90 1.86
N TYR A 48 1.08 -1.01 2.16
CA TYR A 48 0.27 -2.18 1.90
C TYR A 48 -0.96 -1.78 1.10
N LEU A 49 -1.08 -2.31 -0.11
CA LEU A 49 -2.26 -2.17 -0.96
C LEU A 49 -2.97 -3.52 -1.04
N SER A 50 -4.25 -3.54 -0.67
CA SER A 50 -5.10 -4.70 -0.90
C SER A 50 -6.30 -4.39 -1.77
N TRP A 51 -6.66 -5.38 -2.59
CA TRP A 51 -7.85 -5.42 -3.41
C TRP A 51 -8.74 -6.55 -2.91
N ASP A 52 -10.04 -6.28 -2.70
CA ASP A 52 -10.97 -7.32 -2.22
C ASP A 52 -11.26 -8.43 -3.26
N GLY A 53 -10.90 -8.19 -4.52
CA GLY A 53 -10.91 -9.17 -5.60
C GLY A 53 -12.18 -9.23 -6.43
N ASP A 54 -13.29 -8.68 -5.92
CA ASP A 54 -14.61 -8.81 -6.53
C ASP A 54 -15.30 -7.46 -6.79
N TYR A 55 -14.98 -6.45 -5.98
CA TYR A 55 -15.50 -5.10 -6.12
C TYR A 55 -14.31 -4.17 -6.40
N ASP A 56 -14.53 -3.02 -7.01
CA ASP A 56 -13.46 -2.05 -7.28
C ASP A 56 -12.93 -1.38 -5.98
N ARG A 57 -12.95 -2.12 -4.86
CA ARG A 57 -12.61 -1.67 -3.51
C ARG A 57 -11.21 -2.04 -3.13
N PHE A 58 -10.53 -1.06 -2.59
CA PHE A 58 -9.15 -1.15 -2.19
C PHE A 58 -8.97 -0.62 -0.77
N THR A 59 -7.98 -1.15 -0.09
CA THR A 59 -7.48 -0.60 1.16
C THR A 59 -6.00 -0.33 1.00
N PHE A 60 -5.59 0.88 1.32
CA PHE A 60 -4.20 1.28 1.29
C PHE A 60 -3.75 1.74 2.67
N LYS A 61 -2.64 1.17 3.14
CA LYS A 61 -2.16 1.37 4.50
C LYS A 61 -0.69 1.74 4.47
N SER A 62 -0.31 2.56 5.45
CA SER A 62 1.06 2.69 5.89
C SER A 62 1.24 1.87 7.17
N LEU A 63 2.08 0.83 7.11
CA LEU A 63 2.40 -0.01 8.24
C LEU A 63 3.69 0.47 8.89
N GLU A 64 3.66 0.68 10.19
CA GLU A 64 4.82 1.05 11.00
C GLU A 64 5.33 -0.17 11.77
N PHE A 65 6.65 -0.38 11.72
CA PHE A 65 7.36 -1.44 12.43
C PHE A 65 8.21 -0.84 13.54
N SER A 66 8.61 -1.68 14.50
CA SER A 66 9.39 -1.24 15.67
C SER A 66 10.75 -0.64 15.30
N SER A 67 11.36 -1.13 14.22
CA SER A 67 12.61 -0.60 13.68
C SER A 67 12.78 -0.94 12.21
N GLU A 68 13.74 -0.27 11.55
CA GLU A 68 14.16 -0.59 10.19
C GLU A 68 14.65 -2.04 10.07
N GLU A 69 15.48 -2.48 11.02
CA GLU A 69 16.10 -3.82 10.97
C GLU A 69 15.04 -4.92 11.02
N VAL A 70 13.97 -4.70 11.77
CA VAL A 70 12.82 -5.61 11.80
C VAL A 70 12.15 -5.64 10.45
N LEU A 71 11.83 -4.49 9.84
CA LEU A 71 11.19 -4.47 8.53
C LEU A 71 12.07 -5.13 7.46
N ARG A 72 13.38 -4.82 7.44
CA ARG A 72 14.34 -5.43 6.51
C ARG A 72 14.36 -6.95 6.62
N ALA A 73 14.46 -7.49 7.85
CA ALA A 73 14.44 -8.93 8.07
C ALA A 73 13.14 -9.60 7.61
N LEU A 74 12.00 -8.91 7.69
CA LEU A 74 10.73 -9.42 7.17
C LEU A 74 10.67 -9.34 5.65
N ALA A 75 11.12 -8.23 5.05
CA ALA A 75 11.18 -8.07 3.61
C ALA A 75 12.06 -9.15 2.96
N ASP A 76 13.24 -9.43 3.53
CA ASP A 76 14.15 -10.50 3.09
C ASP A 76 13.49 -11.89 3.18
N ALA A 77 12.65 -12.11 4.18
CA ALA A 77 11.95 -13.39 4.39
C ALA A 77 10.64 -13.52 3.59
N TYR A 78 10.13 -12.42 3.01
CA TYR A 78 8.84 -12.38 2.31
C TYR A 78 8.72 -13.35 1.14
N PRO A 79 9.74 -13.53 0.28
CA PRO A 79 9.64 -14.46 -0.85
C PRO A 79 9.30 -15.89 -0.44
N GLU A 80 9.75 -16.32 0.74
CA GLU A 80 9.59 -17.69 1.24
C GLU A 80 8.42 -17.83 2.23
N LYS A 81 8.25 -16.88 3.15
CA LYS A 81 7.28 -16.97 4.24
C LYS A 81 5.92 -16.36 3.90
N GLY A 82 5.85 -15.56 2.84
CA GLY A 82 4.63 -14.90 2.40
C GLY A 82 4.14 -13.79 3.34
N SER A 83 2.94 -13.30 3.10
CA SER A 83 2.42 -12.05 3.68
C SER A 83 2.15 -12.07 5.18
N ARG A 84 1.98 -13.23 5.81
CA ARG A 84 1.65 -13.34 7.24
C ARG A 84 2.70 -12.71 8.15
N ILE A 85 3.94 -12.60 7.68
CA ILE A 85 5.05 -12.01 8.43
C ILE A 85 4.85 -10.51 8.69
N PHE A 86 4.09 -9.81 7.85
CA PHE A 86 3.84 -8.38 8.01
C PHE A 86 2.69 -8.06 8.98
N ASN A 87 2.00 -9.06 9.53
CA ASN A 87 0.92 -8.86 10.50
C ASN A 87 1.38 -8.17 11.81
N MET A 88 2.68 -8.11 12.08
CA MET A 88 3.23 -7.37 13.22
C MET A 88 3.28 -5.85 13.00
N GLY A 89 3.22 -5.39 11.74
CA GLY A 89 3.19 -3.97 11.41
C GLY A 89 1.88 -3.34 11.89
N GLN A 90 1.98 -2.19 12.55
CA GLN A 90 0.82 -1.45 13.04
C GLN A 90 0.37 -0.44 11.98
N PRO A 91 -0.93 -0.39 11.61
CA PRO A 91 -1.42 0.62 10.69
C PRO A 91 -1.27 2.03 11.30
N ARG A 92 -0.40 2.86 10.70
CA ARG A 92 -0.26 4.28 11.03
C ARG A 92 -1.34 5.12 10.35
N SER A 93 -1.66 4.75 9.11
CA SER A 93 -2.75 5.31 8.33
C SER A 93 -3.38 4.23 7.46
N THR A 94 -4.67 4.42 7.16
CA THR A 94 -5.49 3.51 6.36
C THR A 94 -6.50 4.34 5.59
N VAL A 95 -6.51 4.16 4.27
CA VAL A 95 -7.52 4.71 3.36
C VAL A 95 -8.25 3.55 2.71
N SER A 96 -9.57 3.53 2.82
CA SER A 96 -10.44 2.65 2.04
C SER A 96 -11.03 3.46 0.89
N PHE A 97 -10.98 2.94 -0.34
CA PHE A 97 -11.47 3.66 -1.52
C PHE A 97 -12.01 2.71 -2.59
N GLU A 98 -12.79 3.27 -3.50
CA GLU A 98 -13.32 2.59 -4.69
C GLU A 98 -12.71 3.18 -5.96
N SER A 99 -12.38 2.35 -6.94
CA SER A 99 -12.10 2.81 -8.30
C SER A 99 -13.40 2.96 -9.08
N ARG A 100 -13.59 4.11 -9.71
CA ARG A 100 -14.72 4.36 -10.63
C ARG A 100 -14.32 4.21 -12.10
N GLY A 101 -13.12 3.68 -12.35
CA GLY A 101 -12.53 3.58 -13.68
C GLY A 101 -11.98 4.91 -14.22
N GLY A 102 -10.99 4.79 -15.11
CA GLY A 102 -10.32 5.96 -15.73
C GLY A 102 -9.50 6.80 -14.74
N GLY A 103 -8.87 6.17 -13.75
CA GLY A 103 -8.02 6.84 -12.75
C GLY A 103 -8.80 7.60 -11.66
N ARG A 104 -10.13 7.59 -11.71
CA ARG A 104 -10.97 8.21 -10.67
C ARG A 104 -11.12 7.29 -9.48
N LEU A 105 -10.72 7.77 -8.31
CA LEU A 105 -10.88 7.07 -7.05
C LEU A 105 -11.91 7.81 -6.19
N SER A 106 -12.64 7.10 -5.35
CA SER A 106 -13.57 7.68 -4.39
C SER A 106 -13.25 7.13 -3.02
N ALA A 107 -12.78 7.98 -2.13
CA ALA A 107 -12.46 7.56 -0.78
C ALA A 107 -13.74 7.32 0.03
N LEU A 108 -13.73 6.24 0.79
CA LEU A 108 -14.83 5.79 1.63
C LEU A 108 -14.57 6.07 3.10
N GLU A 109 -13.36 5.78 3.56
CA GLU A 109 -12.98 5.90 4.96
C GLU A 109 -11.49 6.23 5.08
N PHE A 110 -11.17 7.08 6.05
CA PHE A 110 -9.80 7.33 6.46
C PHE A 110 -9.64 7.17 7.96
N LYS A 111 -8.54 6.52 8.35
CA LYS A 111 -8.09 6.40 9.74
C LYS A 111 -6.59 6.62 9.77
N GLY A 112 -6.10 7.61 10.51
CA GLY A 112 -4.67 7.86 10.60
C GLY A 112 -4.33 9.12 11.37
N ILE A 113 -3.03 9.36 11.50
CA ILE A 113 -2.47 10.50 12.26
C ILE A 113 -2.51 11.79 11.43
N ILE A 114 -2.36 11.68 10.11
CA ILE A 114 -2.42 12.81 9.18
C ILE A 114 -3.87 13.22 9.04
N HIS A 115 -4.19 14.50 9.22
CA HIS A 115 -5.53 14.99 8.94
C HIS A 115 -5.73 15.05 7.42
N CYS A 116 -6.28 13.98 6.84
CA CYS A 116 -6.71 13.96 5.46
C CYS A 116 -8.21 14.30 5.44
N ASP A 117 -8.56 15.46 4.87
CA ASP A 117 -9.92 15.96 4.85
C ASP A 117 -10.70 15.28 3.72
N ILE A 118 -10.97 13.99 3.90
CA ILE A 118 -11.61 13.16 2.88
C ILE A 118 -13.12 13.24 3.06
N SER A 119 -13.68 14.41 2.74
CA SER A 119 -15.11 14.54 2.52
C SER A 119 -15.52 13.58 1.39
N ALA A 120 -16.62 12.84 1.56
CA ALA A 120 -17.09 11.79 0.65
C ALA A 120 -17.11 12.30 -0.81
N GLY A 121 -16.07 11.98 -1.57
CA GLY A 121 -15.75 12.66 -2.83
C GLY A 121 -14.75 11.87 -3.67
N GLU A 122 -14.45 12.39 -4.87
CA GLU A 122 -13.37 11.88 -5.69
C GLU A 122 -12.03 12.29 -5.07
N ILE A 123 -11.07 11.37 -5.05
CA ILE A 123 -9.69 11.58 -4.62
C ILE A 123 -8.76 11.22 -5.77
N SER A 124 -7.72 12.01 -6.00
CA SER A 124 -6.67 11.68 -6.97
C SER A 124 -5.70 10.63 -6.41
N GLY A 125 -4.97 9.94 -7.29
CA GLY A 125 -3.89 9.03 -6.87
C GLY A 125 -2.85 9.73 -5.99
N ARG A 126 -2.49 10.97 -6.33
CA ARG A 126 -1.58 11.79 -5.51
C ARG A 126 -2.13 12.06 -4.11
N GLU A 127 -3.36 12.54 -3.97
CA GLU A 127 -3.97 12.81 -2.65
C GLU A 127 -4.07 11.51 -1.82
N LEU A 128 -4.36 10.39 -2.47
CA LEU A 128 -4.33 9.07 -1.82
C LEU A 128 -2.93 8.76 -1.25
N MET A 129 -1.85 9.03 -2.00
CA MET A 129 -0.48 8.86 -1.50
C MET A 129 -0.20 9.76 -0.31
N GLU A 130 -0.64 11.02 -0.35
CA GLU A 130 -0.45 11.97 0.75
C GLU A 130 -1.12 11.51 2.05
N CYS A 131 -2.29 10.87 1.98
CA CYS A 131 -2.95 10.33 3.16
C CYS A 131 -2.20 9.14 3.80
N VAL A 132 -1.36 8.43 3.04
CA VAL A 132 -0.60 7.27 3.56
C VAL A 132 0.91 7.53 3.71
N ASP A 133 1.39 8.72 3.39
CA ASP A 133 2.79 9.08 3.47
C ASP A 133 3.25 9.17 4.94
N PRO A 134 4.09 8.24 5.42
CA PRO A 134 4.52 8.25 6.82
C PRO A 134 5.66 9.24 7.09
N LEU A 135 6.24 9.86 6.05
CA LEU A 135 7.37 10.77 6.13
C LEU A 135 6.94 12.24 6.23
N LYS A 136 5.64 12.50 6.14
CA LYS A 136 5.02 13.80 6.40
C LYS A 136 4.59 13.98 7.85
#